data_AF-A0A9E2R5H4-F1
#
_entry.id   AF-A0A9E2R5H4-F1
#
_cell.length_a   1.000
_cell.length_b   1.000
_cell.length_c   1.000
_cell.angle_alpha   90.00
_cell.angle_beta   90.00
_cell.angle_gamma   90.00
#
_symmetry.space_group_name_H-M   'P 1'
#
loop_
_entity.id
_entity.type
_entity.pdbx_description
1 polymer ?
#
loop_
_entity_poly.entity_id
_entity_poly.type
_entity_poly.pdbx_seq_one_letter_code
_entity_poly.pdbx_strand_id
1 'polypeptide(L)'
;RAEQSLSVMEPQFGAFTASELYCPKCGRAQPVRERLLLVLPTGELHEFVCAQCATSLGKRTVTGPAVPPRAVAARRPARKPHHLLR
;
A
#
# COMPACT_ATOMS: atom_id res chain seq x y z
N ARG A 1 -38.80 1.19 11.42
CA ARG A 1 -39.02 -0.16 10.85
C ARG A 1 -37.68 -0.64 10.30
N ALA A 2 -37.03 -1.54 11.05
CA ALA A 2 -35.87 -2.37 10.70
C ALA A 2 -34.53 -1.69 10.33
N GLU A 3 -33.87 -1.07 11.31
CA GLU A 3 -32.40 -1.02 11.34
C GLU A 3 -31.91 -2.32 11.98
N GLN A 4 -31.80 -3.37 11.16
CA GLN A 4 -31.28 -4.66 11.60
C GLN A 4 -29.76 -4.57 11.66
N SER A 5 -29.29 -4.60 12.90
CA SER A 5 -27.94 -4.95 13.33
C SER A 5 -27.29 -6.00 12.42
N LEU A 6 -26.49 -5.56 11.46
CA LEU A 6 -25.53 -6.41 10.78
C LEU A 6 -24.39 -6.63 11.78
N SER A 7 -24.43 -7.76 12.47
CA SER A 7 -23.30 -8.27 13.24
C SER A 7 -22.11 -8.37 12.30
N VAL A 8 -21.21 -7.39 12.38
CA VAL A 8 -19.91 -7.46 11.71
C VAL A 8 -19.21 -8.68 12.28
N MET A 9 -19.10 -9.74 11.49
CA MET A 9 -18.26 -10.87 11.88
C MET A 9 -16.83 -10.37 11.94
N GLU A 10 -16.30 -10.21 13.15
CA GLU A 10 -14.90 -9.92 13.33
C GLU A 10 -14.09 -11.09 12.75
N PRO A 11 -13.20 -10.82 11.78
CA PRO A 11 -12.43 -11.88 11.18
C PRO A 11 -11.45 -12.43 12.22
N GLN A 12 -11.51 -13.75 12.46
CA GLN A 12 -10.62 -14.43 13.41
C GLN A 12 -9.14 -14.31 13.02
N PHE A 13 -8.86 -14.04 11.75
CA PHE A 13 -7.51 -13.90 11.18
C PHE A 13 -7.43 -12.63 10.32
N GLY A 14 -6.25 -12.01 10.27
CA GLY A 14 -5.99 -10.89 9.37
C GLY A 14 -5.96 -11.29 7.90
N ALA A 15 -5.66 -10.34 7.03
CA ALA A 15 -5.52 -10.61 5.60
C ALA A 15 -4.27 -11.45 5.31
N PHE A 16 -4.44 -12.62 4.69
CA PHE A 16 -3.32 -13.43 4.20
C PHE A 16 -2.62 -12.72 3.05
N THR A 17 -1.29 -12.79 3.01
CA THR A 17 -0.46 -12.24 1.93
C THR A 17 0.58 -13.26 1.49
N ALA A 18 1.11 -13.10 0.28
CA ALA A 18 2.16 -13.97 -0.23
C ALA A 18 3.48 -13.66 0.50
N SER A 19 4.07 -14.66 1.14
CA SER A 19 5.38 -14.53 1.81
C SER A 19 6.54 -14.73 0.82
N GLU A 20 6.40 -15.66 -0.14
CA GLU A 20 7.41 -15.97 -1.15
C GLU A 20 6.79 -16.16 -2.53
N LEU A 21 7.49 -15.75 -3.58
CA LEU A 21 7.13 -15.98 -4.98
C LEU A 21 8.36 -16.36 -5.80
N TYR A 22 8.17 -17.08 -6.90
CA TYR A 22 9.26 -17.34 -7.85
C TYR A 22 9.71 -16.04 -8.52
N CYS A 23 11.01 -15.75 -8.46
CA CYS A 23 11.59 -14.60 -9.12
C CYS A 23 12.36 -15.03 -10.39
N PRO A 24 11.95 -14.59 -11.60
CA PRO A 24 12.64 -14.98 -12.83
C PRO A 24 14.05 -14.41 -12.94
N LYS A 25 14.35 -13.27 -12.28
CA LYS A 25 15.70 -12.71 -12.25
C LYS A 25 16.63 -13.42 -11.27
N CYS A 26 16.11 -13.91 -10.13
CA CYS A 26 16.90 -14.64 -9.15
C CYS A 26 16.93 -16.16 -9.41
N GLY A 27 16.04 -16.67 -10.26
CA GLY A 27 15.96 -18.08 -10.63
C GLY A 27 15.45 -19.01 -9.52
N ARG A 28 14.80 -18.48 -8.47
CA ARG A 28 14.32 -19.27 -7.32
C ARG A 28 13.15 -18.59 -6.61
N ALA A 29 12.49 -19.32 -5.71
CA ALA A 29 11.55 -18.74 -4.75
C ALA A 29 12.27 -17.70 -3.89
N GLN A 30 11.70 -16.50 -3.79
CA GLN A 30 12.25 -15.39 -3.05
C GLN A 30 11.20 -14.76 -2.15
N PRO A 31 11.58 -14.27 -0.96
CA PRO A 31 10.69 -13.50 -0.13
C PRO A 31 10.26 -12.23 -0.86
N VAL A 32 9.01 -11.84 -0.68
CA VAL A 32 8.43 -10.67 -1.34
C VAL A 32 8.05 -9.59 -0.35
N ARG A 33 8.06 -8.35 -0.83
CA ARG A 33 7.52 -7.19 -0.11
C ARG A 33 6.32 -6.68 -0.90
N GLU A 34 5.26 -6.31 -0.19
CA GLU A 34 4.08 -5.70 -0.80
C GLU A 34 4.26 -4.17 -0.84
N ARG A 35 3.90 -3.55 -1.96
CA ARG A 35 3.96 -2.09 -2.16
C ARG A 35 2.65 -1.61 -2.75
N LEU A 36 2.06 -0.58 -2.15
CA LEU A 36 0.87 0.07 -2.69
C LEU A 36 1.20 0.72 -4.04
N LEU A 37 0.49 0.32 -5.09
CA LEU A 37 0.56 0.93 -6.42
C LEU A 37 -0.48 2.04 -6.59
N LEU A 38 -1.73 1.76 -6.20
CA LEU A 38 -2.85 2.65 -6.48
C LEU A 38 -3.97 2.49 -5.45
N VAL A 39 -4.54 3.62 -5.03
CA VAL A 39 -5.78 3.67 -4.25
C VAL A 39 -6.96 3.76 -5.23
N LEU A 40 -7.92 2.85 -5.09
CA LEU A 40 -9.13 2.75 -5.89
C LEU A 40 -10.35 3.08 -5.03
N PRO A 41 -11.49 3.48 -5.63
CA PRO A 41 -12.73 3.69 -4.88
C PRO A 41 -13.21 2.44 -4.12
N THR A 42 -12.85 1.25 -4.60
CA THR A 42 -13.26 -0.05 -4.04
C THR A 42 -12.18 -0.71 -3.16
N GLY A 43 -11.01 -0.10 -3.00
CA GLY A 43 -9.90 -0.67 -2.25
C GLY A 43 -8.53 -0.25 -2.75
N GLU A 44 -7.54 -1.13 -2.62
CA GLU A 44 -6.13 -0.81 -2.87
C GLU A 44 -5.46 -1.85 -3.78
N LEU A 45 -4.77 -1.38 -4.81
CA LEU A 45 -3.95 -2.23 -5.68
C LEU A 45 -2.51 -2.22 -5.19
N HIS A 46 -1.99 -3.41 -4.93
CA HIS A 46 -0.64 -3.64 -4.46
C HIS A 46 0.16 -4.45 -5.47
N GLU A 47 1.47 -4.28 -5.45
CA GLU A 47 2.45 -5.07 -6.19
C GLU A 47 3.36 -5.84 -5.23
N PHE A 48 3.64 -7.09 -5.58
CA PHE A 48 4.67 -7.88 -4.93
C PHE A 48 5.99 -7.64 -5.64
N VAL A 49 6.99 -7.21 -4.88
CA VAL A 49 8.35 -7.04 -5.37
C VAL A 49 9.29 -8.03 -4.68
N CYS A 50 10.20 -8.62 -5.44
CA CYS A 50 11.26 -9.46 -4.90
C CYS A 50 12.08 -8.67 -3.88
N ALA A 51 12.22 -9.19 -2.65
CA ALA A 51 12.96 -8.50 -1.60
C ALA A 51 14.46 -8.37 -1.89
N GLN A 52 15.02 -9.17 -2.81
CA GLN A 52 16.43 -9.13 -3.19
C GLN A 52 16.71 -8.22 -4.38
N CYS A 53 15.98 -8.39 -5.49
CA CYS A 53 16.28 -7.69 -6.75
C CYS A 53 15.22 -6.67 -7.18
N ALA A 54 14.19 -6.45 -6.36
CA ALA A 54 13.09 -5.50 -6.59
C ALA A 54 12.26 -5.75 -7.88
N THR A 55 12.42 -6.91 -8.52
CA THR A 55 11.59 -7.28 -9.69
C THR A 55 10.14 -7.43 -9.27
N SER A 56 9.21 -6.90 -10.07
CA SER A 56 7.78 -7.11 -9.88
C SER A 56 7.41 -8.56 -10.19
N LEU A 57 6.78 -9.22 -9.22
CA LEU A 57 6.44 -10.64 -9.29
C LEU A 57 4.94 -10.88 -9.42
N GLY A 58 4.11 -9.89 -9.09
CA GLY A 58 2.66 -10.02 -9.19
C GLY A 58 1.94 -8.82 -8.60
N LYS A 59 0.61 -8.86 -8.68
CA LYS A 59 -0.26 -7.81 -8.13
C LYS A 59 -1.40 -8.45 -7.35
N ARG A 60 -1.88 -7.73 -6.34
CA ARG A 60 -3.05 -8.11 -5.54
C ARG A 60 -3.93 -6.88 -5.30
N THR A 61 -5.23 -7.09 -5.39
CA THR A 61 -6.21 -6.08 -4.98
C THR A 61 -6.73 -6.44 -3.60
N VAL A 62 -6.68 -5.48 -2.67
CA VAL A 62 -7.28 -5.56 -1.34
C VAL A 62 -8.58 -4.78 -1.39
N THR A 63 -9.71 -5.47 -1.29
CA THR A 63 -11.02 -4.83 -1.19
C THR A 63 -11.22 -4.33 0.23
N GLY A 64 -11.53 -3.05 0.40
CA GLY A 64 -11.73 -2.42 1.70
C GLY A 64 -12.64 -1.20 1.57
N PRO A 65 -13.16 -0.67 2.70
CA PRO A 65 -13.89 0.60 2.64
C PRO A 65 -12.98 1.66 2.03
N ALA A 66 -13.51 2.49 1.13
CA ALA A 66 -12.76 3.51 0.41
C ALA A 66 -11.90 4.33 1.40
N VAL A 67 -10.58 4.11 1.39
CA VAL A 67 -9.66 4.92 2.19
C VAL A 67 -9.44 6.21 1.39
N PRO A 68 -9.92 7.38 1.85
CA PRO A 68 -9.64 8.62 1.13
C PRO A 68 -8.12 8.82 1.11
N PRO A 69 -7.54 9.27 -0.02
CA PRO A 69 -6.10 9.50 -0.09
C PRO A 69 -5.70 10.45 1.04
N ARG A 70 -4.78 10.01 1.92
CA ARG A 70 -4.21 10.90 2.94
C ARG A 70 -3.60 12.08 2.19
N ALA A 71 -4.13 13.28 2.44
CA ALA A 71 -3.63 14.49 1.82
C ALA A 71 -2.11 14.56 2.07
N VAL A 72 -1.33 14.52 0.98
CA VAL A 72 0.12 14.70 1.06
C VAL A 72 0.32 16.13 1.53
N ALA A 73 0.71 16.30 2.80
CA ALA A 73 0.97 17.62 3.36
C ALA A 73 2.00 18.33 2.47
N ALA A 74 1.59 19.45 1.88
CA ALA A 74 2.47 20.24 1.02
C ALA A 74 3.73 20.59 1.79
N ARG A 75 4.91 20.28 1.23
CA ARG A 75 6.19 20.67 1.81
C ARG A 75 6.22 22.20 1.87
N ARG A 76 6.23 22.76 3.08
CA ARG A 76 6.34 24.21 3.29
C ARG A 76 7.68 24.69 2.74
N PRO A 77 7.74 25.70 1.86
CA PRO A 77 9.01 26.21 1.36
C PRO A 77 9.81 26.87 2.49
N ALA A 78 11.12 26.63 2.50
CA ALA A 78 12.04 27.26 3.44
C ALA A 78 12.11 28.77 3.14
N ARG A 79 11.72 29.61 4.11
CA ARG A 79 11.89 31.06 4.02
C ARG A 79 13.40 31.35 4.00
N LYS A 80 13.91 31.92 2.92
CA LYS A 80 15.30 32.39 2.85
C LYS A 80 15.46 33.58 3.82
N PRO A 81 16.52 33.63 4.64
CA PRO A 81 16.78 34.78 5.49
C PRO A 81 17.20 35.98 4.63
N HIS A 82 16.44 37.08 4.72
CA HIS A 82 16.78 38.38 4.16
C HIS A 82 17.78 39.08 5.09
N HIS A 83 19.08 38.80 4.95
CA HIS A 83 20.14 39.50 5.69
C HIS A 83 21.25 39.96 4.76
N LEU A 84 20.92 40.64 3.65
CA LEU A 84 21.91 41.35 2.84
C LEU A 84 21.28 42.62 2.25
N LEU A 85 21.13 43.65 3.09
CA LEU A 85 21.24 45.03 2.64
C LEU A 85 22.34 45.67 3.49
N ARG A 86 23.52 45.76 2.89
CA ARG A 86 24.59 46.64 3.31
C ARG A 86 24.95 47.52 2.11
#